data_AF-A0A843VBN0-F1
#
_entry.id   AF-A0A843VBN0-F1
#
_cell.length_a   1.000
_cell.length_b   1.000
_cell.length_c   1.000
_cell.angle_alpha   90.00
_cell.angle_beta   90.00
_cell.angle_gamma   90.00
#
_symmetry.space_group_name_H-M   'P 1'
#
loop_
_entity.id
_entity.type
_entity.pdbx_description
1 polymer ?
#
loop_
_entity_poly.entity_id
_entity_poly.type
_entity_poly.pdbx_seq_one_letter_code
_entity_poly.pdbx_strand_id
1 'polypeptide(L)'
;MHRSDEARSRLIWTTTARSIFKHLLYNARKNAKKVCQSADPTLWRDCTPTWMRRDYWESLYNIWAAERWQQTSTTMKVNRVANLEANMHTSGYVSFATHQSRLENELKRPPTFQEVFDMTHKKKGTDQYIS
;
A
#
# COMPACT_ATOMS: atom_id res chain seq x y z
N MET A 1 6.02 28.60 19.60
CA MET A 1 5.74 28.15 18.22
C MET A 1 6.54 26.90 17.79
N HIS A 2 7.56 26.42 18.54
CA HIS A 2 8.42 25.29 18.13
C HIS A 2 7.93 23.86 18.45
N ARG A 3 6.98 23.67 19.38
CA ARG A 3 6.57 22.34 19.86
C ARG A 3 5.65 21.57 18.89
N SER A 4 4.98 22.27 17.98
CA SER A 4 4.06 21.68 16.98
C SER A 4 4.79 21.01 15.82
N ASP A 5 5.93 21.56 15.42
CA ASP A 5 6.69 21.08 14.26
C ASP A 5 7.44 19.79 14.59
N GLU A 6 8.00 19.68 15.79
CA GLU A 6 8.66 18.45 16.24
C GLU A 6 7.67 17.27 16.34
N ALA A 7 6.47 17.51 16.88
CA ALA A 7 5.43 16.50 16.96
C ALA A 7 4.99 16.03 15.56
N ARG A 8 4.85 16.97 14.62
CA ARG A 8 4.53 16.66 13.22
C ARG A 8 5.65 15.88 12.53
N SER A 9 6.91 16.26 12.75
CA SER A 9 8.07 15.54 12.21
C SER A 9 8.19 14.13 12.77
N ARG A 10 7.96 13.93 14.07
CA ARG A 10 7.92 12.58 14.69
C ARG A 10 6.77 11.74 14.14
N LEU A 11 5.59 12.34 13.94
CA LEU A 11 4.44 11.65 13.35
C LEU A 11 4.72 11.20 11.91
N ILE A 12 5.31 12.08 11.09
CA ILE A 12 5.70 11.76 9.71
C ILE A 12 6.78 10.67 9.72
N TRP A 13 7.82 10.81 10.54
CA TRP A 13 8.89 9.82 10.64
C TRP A 13 8.37 8.45 11.05
N THR A 14 7.53 8.37 12.09
CA THR A 14 6.95 7.10 12.56
C THR A 14 6.02 6.47 11.54
N THR A 15 5.24 7.27 10.81
CA THR A 15 4.36 6.80 9.74
C THR A 15 5.16 6.24 8.57
N THR A 16 6.18 6.97 8.13
CA THR A 16 7.08 6.55 7.05
C THR A 16 7.87 5.30 7.45
N ALA A 17 8.45 5.30 8.65
CA ALA A 17 9.19 4.16 9.19
C ALA A 17 8.30 2.91 9.27
N ARG A 18 7.03 3.04 9.68
CA ARG A 18 6.07 1.94 9.70
C ARG A 18 5.81 1.38 8.30
N SER A 19 5.64 2.25 7.30
CA SER A 19 5.43 1.83 5.91
C SER A 19 6.66 1.09 5.37
N ILE A 20 7.84 1.67 5.55
CA ILE A 20 9.12 1.06 5.13
C ILE A 20 9.31 -0.28 5.83
N PHE A 21 9.10 -0.35 7.15
CA PHE A 21 9.26 -1.58 7.91
C PHE A 21 8.33 -2.69 7.43
N LYS A 22 7.05 -2.38 7.15
CA LYS A 22 6.11 -3.33 6.54
C LYS A 22 6.63 -3.85 5.20
N HIS A 23 7.16 -2.97 4.35
CA HIS A 23 7.74 -3.35 3.07
C HIS A 23 9.00 -4.22 3.22
N LEU A 24 9.87 -3.89 4.17
CA LEU A 24 11.07 -4.68 4.49
C LEU A 24 10.71 -6.10 4.93
N LEU A 25 9.72 -6.25 5.82
CA LEU A 25 9.24 -7.57 6.25
C LEU A 25 8.59 -8.37 5.12
N TYR A 26 7.83 -7.71 4.24
CA TYR A 26 7.28 -8.35 3.04
C TYR A 26 8.39 -8.90 2.14
N ASN A 27 9.43 -8.10 1.88
CA ASN A 27 10.57 -8.50 1.06
C ASN A 27 11.39 -9.61 1.72
N ALA A 28 11.61 -9.54 3.04
CA ALA A 28 12.28 -10.60 3.79
C ALA A 28 11.59 -11.95 3.59
N ARG A 29 10.26 -11.98 3.77
CA ARG A 29 9.45 -13.19 3.58
C ARG A 29 9.50 -13.69 2.13
N LYS A 30 9.42 -12.79 1.15
CA LYS A 30 9.51 -13.13 -0.28
C LYS A 30 10.87 -13.73 -0.63
N ASN A 31 11.95 -13.16 -0.11
CA ASN A 31 13.30 -13.64 -0.33
C ASN A 31 13.53 -14.99 0.36
N ALA A 32 13.03 -15.18 1.58
CA ALA A 32 13.15 -16.46 2.27
C ALA A 32 12.51 -17.62 1.49
N LYS A 33 11.31 -17.41 0.93
CA LYS A 33 10.67 -18.39 0.02
C LYS A 33 11.55 -18.75 -1.17
N LYS A 34 12.24 -17.77 -1.74
CA LYS A 34 13.11 -17.97 -2.90
C LYS A 34 14.40 -18.70 -2.53
N VAL A 35 15.06 -18.28 -1.45
CA VAL A 35 16.36 -18.81 -1.02
C VAL A 35 16.20 -20.23 -0.45
N CYS A 36 15.22 -20.44 0.43
CA CYS A 36 14.95 -21.74 1.03
C CYS A 36 14.12 -22.66 0.12
N GLN A 37 13.72 -22.18 -1.06
CA GLN A 37 12.91 -22.92 -2.05
C GLN A 37 11.67 -23.60 -1.46
N SER A 38 11.13 -23.05 -0.38
CA SER A 38 10.02 -23.62 0.38
C SER A 38 9.00 -22.56 0.69
N ALA A 39 7.72 -22.92 0.53
CA ALA A 39 6.60 -22.09 0.95
C ALA A 39 6.34 -22.19 2.46
N ASP A 40 6.87 -23.22 3.13
CA ASP A 40 6.71 -23.47 4.56
C ASP A 40 7.66 -22.57 5.38
N PRO A 41 7.14 -21.65 6.20
CA PRO A 41 7.95 -20.77 7.03
C PRO A 41 8.84 -21.49 8.05
N THR A 42 8.46 -22.69 8.50
CA THR A 42 9.25 -23.44 9.51
C THR A 42 10.62 -23.86 8.97
N LEU A 43 10.75 -23.96 7.64
CA LEU A 43 12.00 -24.29 6.95
C LEU A 43 12.87 -23.06 6.65
N TRP A 44 12.50 -21.86 7.12
CA TRP A 44 13.23 -20.63 6.79
C TRP A 44 14.32 -20.25 7.80
N ARG A 45 14.66 -21.11 8.76
CA ARG A 45 15.65 -20.83 9.82
C ARG A 45 16.96 -20.26 9.26
N ASP A 46 17.48 -20.86 8.19
CA ASP A 46 18.76 -20.47 7.58
C ASP A 46 18.64 -19.38 6.51
N CYS A 47 17.43 -18.89 6.25
CA CYS A 47 17.13 -17.81 5.31
C CYS A 47 16.99 -16.43 5.97
N THR A 48 17.70 -16.23 7.09
CA THR A 48 17.66 -14.96 7.84
C THR A 48 18.25 -13.82 6.99
N PRO A 49 17.57 -12.67 6.84
CA PRO A 49 18.14 -11.51 6.17
C PRO A 49 19.36 -10.93 6.93
N THR A 50 20.37 -10.45 6.22
CA THR A 50 21.61 -9.90 6.82
C THR A 50 21.39 -8.70 7.74
N TRP A 51 20.34 -7.92 7.49
CA TRP A 51 19.98 -6.74 8.27
C TRP A 51 19.11 -7.06 9.50
N MET A 52 18.73 -8.34 9.70
CA MET A 52 17.86 -8.76 10.80
C MET A 52 18.59 -9.74 11.72
N ARG A 53 18.43 -9.57 13.03
CA ARG A 53 18.95 -10.54 14.00
C ARG A 53 18.14 -11.85 13.92
N ARG A 54 18.83 -12.97 14.15
CA ARG A 54 18.28 -14.33 14.01
C ARG A 54 17.12 -14.62 14.97
N ASP A 55 17.17 -14.10 16.18
CA ASP A 55 16.12 -14.22 17.20
C ASP A 55 14.80 -13.54 16.77
N TYR A 56 14.89 -12.37 16.15
CA TYR A 56 13.72 -11.71 15.56
C TYR A 56 13.19 -12.48 14.35
N TRP A 57 14.08 -13.03 13.53
CA TRP A 57 13.67 -13.86 12.40
C TRP A 57 12.94 -15.13 12.84
N GLU A 58 13.42 -15.79 13.89
CA GLU A 58 12.76 -16.94 14.50
C GLU A 58 11.35 -16.63 14.98
N SER A 59 11.19 -15.50 15.66
CA SER A 59 9.87 -15.02 16.07
C SER A 59 8.94 -14.78 14.87
N LEU A 60 9.47 -14.19 13.78
CA LEU A 60 8.67 -13.86 12.59
C LEU A 60 8.23 -15.08 11.80
N TYR A 61 9.12 -16.04 11.52
CA TYR A 61 8.70 -17.23 10.78
C TYR A 61 7.74 -18.09 11.59
N ASN A 62 7.84 -18.12 12.93
CA ASN A 62 6.86 -18.78 13.79
C ASN A 62 5.47 -18.10 13.69
N ILE A 63 5.43 -16.77 13.70
CA ILE A 63 4.18 -16.01 13.48
C ILE A 63 3.59 -16.32 12.10
N TRP A 64 4.42 -16.39 11.06
CA TRP A 64 3.96 -16.73 9.72
C TRP A 64 3.55 -18.20 9.58
N ALA A 65 4.16 -19.12 10.32
CA ALA A 65 3.78 -20.52 10.37
C ALA A 65 2.46 -20.75 11.11
N ALA A 66 2.08 -19.83 12.02
CA ALA A 66 0.85 -19.95 12.79
C ALA A 66 -0.38 -20.07 11.89
N GLU A 67 -1.27 -21.01 12.23
CA GLU A 67 -2.45 -21.34 11.44
C GLU A 67 -3.32 -20.12 11.15
N ARG A 68 -3.60 -19.29 12.18
CA ARG A 68 -4.36 -18.05 12.04
C ARG A 68 -3.79 -17.13 10.97
N TRP A 69 -2.47 -17.02 10.90
CA TRP A 69 -1.80 -16.18 9.91
C TRP A 69 -1.92 -16.78 8.50
N GLN A 70 -1.73 -18.08 8.36
CA GLN A 70 -1.87 -18.80 7.08
C GLN A 70 -3.29 -18.74 6.53
N GLN A 71 -4.30 -18.97 7.38
CA GLN A 71 -5.71 -18.84 7.02
C GLN A 71 -6.00 -17.42 6.51
N THR A 72 -5.61 -16.39 7.28
CA THR A 72 -5.80 -14.98 6.88
C THR A 72 -5.09 -14.66 5.56
N SER A 73 -3.84 -15.11 5.41
CA SER A 73 -3.06 -14.89 4.19
C SER A 73 -3.71 -15.55 2.97
N THR A 74 -4.21 -16.77 3.14
CA THR A 74 -4.89 -17.53 2.08
C THR A 74 -6.22 -16.88 1.72
N THR A 75 -7.09 -16.56 2.69
CA THR A 75 -8.35 -15.85 2.43
C THR A 75 -8.11 -14.51 1.74
N MET A 76 -7.14 -13.71 2.20
CA MET A 76 -6.81 -12.44 1.55
C MET A 76 -6.25 -12.63 0.14
N LYS A 77 -5.52 -13.73 -0.13
CA LYS A 77 -5.06 -14.07 -1.47
C LYS A 77 -6.23 -14.48 -2.37
N VAL A 78 -7.15 -15.31 -1.87
CA VAL A 78 -8.37 -15.71 -2.59
C VAL A 78 -9.23 -14.49 -2.89
N ASN A 79 -9.47 -13.62 -1.92
CA ASN A 79 -10.23 -12.37 -2.10
C ASN A 79 -9.58 -11.44 -3.15
N ARG A 80 -8.25 -11.44 -3.24
CA ARG A 80 -7.52 -10.70 -4.28
C ARG A 80 -7.72 -11.25 -5.70
N VAL A 81 -7.85 -12.56 -5.83
CA VAL A 81 -8.02 -13.24 -7.13
C VAL A 81 -9.49 -13.31 -7.53
N ALA A 82 -10.39 -13.54 -6.58
CA ALA A 82 -11.83 -13.67 -6.83
C ALA A 82 -12.49 -12.33 -7.19
N ASN A 83 -12.04 -11.23 -6.59
CA ASN A 83 -12.58 -9.91 -6.86
C ASN A 83 -11.65 -9.11 -7.78
N LEU A 84 -11.29 -9.62 -8.96
CA LEU A 84 -10.45 -8.86 -9.91
C LEU A 84 -11.01 -7.46 -10.20
N GLU A 85 -12.33 -7.30 -10.27
CA GLU A 85 -13.00 -6.01 -10.43
C GLU A 85 -12.91 -5.09 -9.19
N ALA A 86 -12.87 -5.64 -7.96
CA ALA A 86 -12.70 -4.83 -6.74
C ALA A 86 -11.23 -4.62 -6.34
N ASN A 87 -10.30 -5.43 -6.87
CA ASN A 87 -8.84 -5.24 -6.80
C ASN A 87 -8.30 -4.45 -7.99
N MET A 88 -9.16 -4.11 -8.95
CA MET A 88 -8.90 -3.00 -9.86
C MET A 88 -8.83 -1.76 -8.98
N HIS A 89 -7.61 -1.45 -8.56
CA HIS A 89 -7.30 -0.12 -8.09
C HIS A 89 -7.59 0.82 -9.27
N THR A 90 -8.82 1.34 -9.32
CA THR A 90 -9.12 2.63 -9.93
C THR A 90 -8.32 3.66 -9.15
N SER A 91 -7.06 3.84 -9.54
CA SER A 91 -6.25 5.05 -9.42
C SER A 91 -4.77 4.69 -9.62
N GLY A 92 -4.39 4.34 -10.86
CA GLY A 92 -3.19 5.03 -11.34
C GLY A 92 -3.41 6.54 -11.12
N TYR A 93 -2.37 7.31 -10.84
CA TYR A 93 -2.47 8.76 -10.86
C TYR A 93 -2.94 9.18 -12.26
N VAL A 94 -4.25 9.26 -12.46
CA VAL A 94 -4.83 9.88 -13.64
C VAL A 94 -4.38 11.31 -13.53
N SER A 95 -3.41 11.66 -14.35
CA SER A 95 -2.78 12.98 -14.27
C SER A 95 -3.86 14.05 -14.43
N PHE A 96 -3.60 15.22 -13.85
CA PHE A 96 -4.45 16.40 -14.07
C PHE A 96 -4.65 16.66 -15.58
N ALA A 97 -3.62 16.42 -16.40
CA ALA A 97 -3.71 16.51 -17.87
C ALA A 97 -4.71 15.50 -18.46
N THR A 98 -4.76 14.27 -17.95
CA THR A 98 -5.75 13.29 -18.41
C THR A 98 -7.17 13.70 -18.02
N HIS A 99 -7.36 14.29 -16.84
CA HIS A 99 -8.63 14.87 -16.43
C HIS A 99 -9.01 16.07 -17.31
N GLN A 100 -8.05 16.93 -17.65
CA GLN A 100 -8.23 18.06 -18.55
C GLN A 100 -8.64 17.61 -19.96
N SER A 101 -7.97 16.63 -20.56
CA SER A 101 -8.32 16.13 -21.90
C SER A 101 -9.69 15.46 -21.95
N ARG A 102 -10.11 14.78 -20.88
CA ARG A 102 -11.47 14.21 -20.79
C ARG A 102 -12.51 15.32 -20.74
N LEU A 103 -12.28 16.33 -19.91
CA LEU A 103 -13.20 17.45 -19.76
C LEU A 103 -13.25 18.33 -21.00
N GLU A 104 -12.14 18.48 -21.73
CA GLU A 104 -12.09 19.15 -23.04
C GLU A 104 -12.94 18.40 -24.09
N ASN A 105 -12.85 17.08 -24.11
CA ASN A 105 -13.67 16.24 -25.00
C ASN A 105 -15.16 16.31 -24.67
N GLU A 106 -15.53 16.46 -23.39
CA GLU A 106 -16.91 16.63 -22.94
C GLU A 106 -17.45 18.03 -23.24
N LEU A 107 -16.71 19.09 -22.91
CA LEU A 107 -17.12 20.48 -23.09
C LEU A 107 -16.94 20.99 -24.52
N LYS A 108 -16.22 20.25 -25.38
CA LYS A 108 -15.81 20.66 -26.74
C LYS A 108 -15.08 22.01 -26.78
N ARG A 109 -14.44 22.37 -25.66
CA ARG A 109 -13.61 23.55 -25.48
C ARG A 109 -12.55 23.28 -24.41
N PRO A 110 -11.43 24.03 -24.41
CA PRO A 110 -10.47 23.96 -23.33
C PRO A 110 -11.14 24.28 -21.97
N PRO A 111 -11.06 23.37 -20.99
CA PRO A 111 -11.59 23.61 -19.66
C PRO A 111 -10.67 24.53 -18.86
N THR A 112 -11.27 25.31 -17.97
CA THR A 112 -10.53 26.12 -17.01
C THR A 112 -9.97 25.26 -15.89
N PHE A 113 -8.94 25.76 -15.20
CA PHE A 113 -8.34 25.05 -14.07
C PHE A 113 -9.36 24.77 -12.95
N GLN A 114 -10.27 25.72 -12.69
CA GLN A 114 -11.33 25.55 -11.69
C GLN A 114 -12.29 24.43 -12.06
N GLU A 115 -12.67 24.29 -13.34
CA GLU A 115 -13.56 23.21 -13.79
C GLU A 115 -12.92 21.83 -13.65
N VAL A 116 -11.62 21.71 -13.92
CA VAL A 116 -10.87 20.46 -13.69
C VAL A 116 -10.73 20.16 -12.20
N PHE A 117 -10.50 21.20 -11.37
CA PHE A 117 -10.41 21.07 -9.92
C PHE A 117 -11.75 20.62 -9.31
N ASP A 118 -12.86 21.24 -9.71
CA ASP A 118 -14.21 20.89 -9.28
C ASP A 118 -14.56 19.45 -9.67
N MET A 119 -14.24 19.03 -10.90
CA MET A 119 -14.48 17.66 -11.36
C MET A 119 -13.72 16.61 -10.53
N THR A 120 -12.51 16.95 -10.07
CA THR A 120 -11.62 16.01 -9.35
C THR A 120 -11.82 16.04 -7.84
N HIS A 121 -12.32 17.15 -7.29
CA HIS A 121 -12.41 17.37 -5.85
C HIS A 121 -13.83 17.57 -5.33
N LYS A 122 -14.87 17.66 -6.16
CA LYS A 122 -16.27 17.63 -5.68
C LYS A 122 -16.82 16.21 -5.66
N LYS A 123 -17.56 15.89 -4.60
CA LYS A 123 -18.24 14.60 -4.50
C LYS A 123 -19.41 14.55 -5.49
N LYS A 124 -19.45 13.51 -6.31
CA LYS A 124 -20.45 13.34 -7.39
C LYS A 124 -21.88 13.57 -6.87
N GLY A 125 -22.60 14.50 -7.49
CA GLY A 125 -23.98 14.85 -7.11
C GLY A 125 -24.12 15.83 -5.94
N THR A 126 -23.01 16.41 -5.46
CA THR A 126 -23.01 17.44 -4.41
C THR A 126 -22.01 18.55 -4.75
N ASP A 127 -22.19 19.73 -4.16
CA ASP A 127 -21.22 20.83 -4.27
C ASP A 127 -20.16 20.81 -3.15
N GLN A 128 -20.02 19.68 -2.46
CA GLN A 128 -19.08 19.50 -1.36
C GLN A 128 -17.72 19.01 -1.87
N TYR A 129 -16.65 19.67 -1.43
CA TYR A 129 -15.29 19.23 -1.71
C TYR A 129 -14.87 18.04 -0.83
N ILE A 130 -14.12 17.12 -1.43
CA ILE A 130 -13.49 15.97 -0.77
C ILE A 130 -12.17 16.47 -0.17
N SER A 131 -12.04 16.31 1.16
CA SER A 131 -10.81 16.60 1.93
C SER A 131 -9.78 15.48 1.81
#